data_AF-A0A7C4GBU8-F1
#
_entry.id   AF-A0A7C4GBU8-F1
#
_cell.length_a   1.000
_cell.length_b   1.000
_cell.length_c   1.000
_cell.angle_alpha   90.00
_cell.angle_beta   90.00
_cell.angle_gamma   90.00
#
_symmetry.space_group_name_H-M   'P 1'
#
loop_
_entity.id
_entity.type
_entity.pdbx_description
1 polymer ?
#
loop_
_entity_poly.entity_id
_entity_poly.type
_entity_poly.pdbx_seq_one_letter_code
_entity_poly.pdbx_strand_id
1 'polypeptide(L)'
;MNKKEVVKEILKELHKGVSIDVLKEKFSDVLKSISPMEIPLIEQELVKEGIPIQEILKLCDLHVALFRDFLVSRELSNIPKGHPLELLLKENEYLLKGAEALNIYAMALTKAFGDDERKSLYSSIRDVLNDLRKIRIHYRKIQMLIFPYLERRGITAVPRVLWGREDEVIVKMRSLFRLMDSMDYQEISK
;
A
#
# COMPACT_ATOMS: atom_id res chain seq x y z
N MET A 1 -10.84 -23.84 -15.65
CA MET A 1 -10.94 -23.31 -14.26
C MET A 1 -11.52 -21.92 -14.34
N ASN A 2 -12.58 -21.63 -13.58
CA ASN A 2 -13.13 -20.27 -13.54
C ASN A 2 -12.11 -19.35 -12.83
N LYS A 3 -11.83 -18.15 -13.36
CA LYS A 3 -10.90 -17.17 -12.76
C LYS A 3 -11.19 -16.93 -11.27
N LYS A 4 -12.47 -16.92 -10.90
CA LYS A 4 -12.94 -16.80 -9.51
C LYS A 4 -12.51 -17.99 -8.64
N GLU A 5 -12.61 -19.21 -9.14
CA GLU A 5 -12.20 -20.42 -8.40
C GLU A 5 -10.70 -20.40 -8.12
N VAL A 6 -9.91 -19.88 -9.07
CA VAL A 6 -8.47 -19.74 -8.90
C VAL A 6 -8.15 -18.75 -7.79
N VAL A 7 -8.81 -17.59 -7.76
CA VAL A 7 -8.61 -16.61 -6.68
C VAL A 7 -9.05 -17.18 -5.31
N LYS A 8 -10.11 -17.99 -5.27
CA LYS A 8 -10.50 -18.73 -4.05
C LYS A 8 -9.47 -19.77 -3.62
N GLU A 9 -8.87 -20.48 -4.57
CA GLU A 9 -7.82 -21.45 -4.28
C GLU A 9 -6.58 -20.76 -3.73
N ILE A 10 -6.17 -19.65 -4.34
CA ILE A 10 -5.09 -18.78 -3.86
C ILE A 10 -5.36 -18.33 -2.42
N LEU A 11 -6.58 -17.88 -2.10
CA LEU A 11 -6.97 -17.51 -0.75
C LEU A 11 -6.81 -18.65 0.26
N LYS A 12 -7.27 -19.86 -0.11
CA LYS A 12 -7.13 -21.04 0.75
C LYS A 12 -5.67 -21.38 1.01
N GLU A 13 -4.83 -21.31 0.00
CA GLU A 13 -3.40 -21.62 0.13
C GLU A 13 -2.66 -20.53 0.95
N LEU A 14 -3.02 -19.25 0.79
CA LEU A 14 -2.55 -18.18 1.68
C LEU A 14 -2.94 -18.43 3.15
N HIS A 15 -4.17 -18.90 3.39
CA HIS A 15 -4.64 -19.21 4.74
C HIS A 15 -3.89 -20.39 5.37
N LYS A 16 -3.38 -21.32 4.55
CA LYS A 16 -2.51 -22.42 4.97
C LYS A 16 -1.06 -22.00 5.20
N GLY A 17 -0.71 -20.72 4.96
CA GLY A 17 0.63 -20.18 5.18
C GLY A 17 1.61 -20.40 4.02
N VAL A 18 1.12 -20.72 2.82
CA VAL A 18 1.97 -20.81 1.63
C VAL A 18 2.50 -19.41 1.28
N SER A 19 3.79 -19.32 0.93
CA SER A 19 4.41 -18.04 0.60
C SER A 19 3.91 -17.47 -0.72
N ILE A 20 3.97 -16.14 -0.83
CA ILE A 20 3.56 -15.38 -2.03
C ILE A 20 4.37 -15.84 -3.26
N ASP A 21 5.66 -16.13 -3.11
CA ASP A 21 6.52 -16.55 -4.23
C ASP A 21 6.09 -17.89 -4.84
N VAL A 22 5.73 -18.86 -3.99
CA VAL A 22 5.23 -20.17 -4.43
C VAL A 22 3.89 -20.03 -5.15
N LEU A 23 3.00 -19.17 -4.63
CA LEU A 23 1.71 -18.90 -5.27
C LEU A 23 1.88 -18.17 -6.61
N LYS A 24 2.87 -17.27 -6.69
CA LYS A 24 3.20 -16.55 -7.93
C LYS A 24 3.66 -17.48 -9.02
N GLU A 25 4.54 -18.43 -8.74
CA GLU A 25 4.93 -19.45 -9.72
C GLU A 25 3.75 -20.34 -10.09
N LYS A 26 3.01 -20.84 -9.10
CA LYS A 26 1.92 -21.80 -9.30
C LYS A 26 0.75 -21.24 -10.12
N PHE A 27 0.41 -19.97 -9.93
CA PHE A 27 -0.77 -19.36 -10.55
C PHE A 27 -0.45 -18.32 -11.64
N SER A 28 0.84 -18.14 -11.99
CA SER A 28 1.33 -17.10 -12.89
C SER A 28 0.47 -16.95 -14.14
N ASP A 29 0.27 -18.04 -14.89
CA ASP A 29 -0.41 -18.01 -16.19
C ASP A 29 -1.89 -17.63 -16.10
N VAL A 30 -2.58 -18.10 -15.05
CA VAL A 30 -3.98 -17.70 -14.82
C VAL A 30 -4.05 -16.24 -14.43
N LEU A 31 -3.15 -15.78 -13.56
CA LEU A 31 -3.11 -14.40 -13.10
C LEU A 31 -2.82 -13.41 -14.23
N LYS A 32 -1.97 -13.77 -15.22
CA LYS A 32 -1.76 -12.92 -16.42
C LYS A 32 -3.04 -12.69 -17.21
N SER A 33 -3.97 -13.65 -17.15
CA SER A 33 -5.23 -13.58 -17.89
C SER A 33 -6.31 -12.75 -17.19
N ILE A 34 -6.11 -12.40 -15.91
CA ILE A 34 -7.05 -11.59 -15.13
C ILE A 34 -6.78 -10.12 -15.41
N SER A 35 -7.78 -9.43 -15.95
CA SER A 35 -7.74 -7.98 -16.14
C SER A 35 -7.76 -7.26 -14.78
N PRO A 36 -7.08 -6.10 -14.63
CA PRO A 36 -7.20 -5.26 -13.43
C PRO A 36 -8.64 -4.88 -13.09
N MET A 37 -9.55 -4.88 -14.07
CA MET A 37 -10.98 -4.61 -13.86
C MET A 37 -11.77 -5.83 -13.36
N GLU A 38 -11.24 -7.05 -13.51
CA GLU A 38 -11.88 -8.28 -13.03
C GLU A 38 -11.60 -8.52 -11.53
N ILE A 39 -10.47 -8.05 -11.01
CA ILE A 39 -10.10 -8.22 -9.59
C ILE A 39 -11.15 -7.61 -8.65
N PRO A 40 -11.59 -6.35 -8.83
CA PRO A 40 -12.58 -5.76 -7.94
C PRO A 40 -13.91 -6.50 -7.98
N LEU A 41 -14.28 -7.06 -9.13
CA LEU A 41 -15.50 -7.87 -9.28
C LEU A 41 -15.39 -9.18 -8.52
N ILE A 42 -14.24 -9.85 -8.60
CA ILE A 42 -13.97 -11.07 -7.84
C ILE A 42 -13.98 -10.76 -6.34
N GLU A 43 -13.31 -9.70 -5.88
CA GLU A 43 -13.31 -9.28 -4.47
C GLU A 43 -14.74 -8.98 -3.98
N GLN A 44 -15.54 -8.26 -4.77
CA GLN A 44 -16.94 -7.97 -4.47
C GLN A 44 -17.77 -9.24 -4.25
N GLU A 45 -17.58 -10.25 -5.10
CA GLU A 45 -18.26 -11.54 -4.97
C GLU A 45 -17.80 -12.31 -3.73
N LEU A 46 -16.50 -12.30 -3.43
CA LEU A 46 -15.95 -12.96 -2.24
C LEU A 46 -16.49 -12.35 -0.95
N VAL A 47 -16.64 -11.02 -0.89
CA VAL A 47 -17.31 -10.34 0.23
C VAL A 47 -18.77 -10.80 0.35
N LYS A 48 -19.51 -10.87 -0.77
CA LYS A 48 -20.91 -11.34 -0.77
C LYS A 48 -21.07 -12.78 -0.29
N GLU A 49 -20.07 -13.62 -0.53
CA GLU A 49 -20.02 -15.00 -0.05
C GLU A 49 -19.60 -15.13 1.42
N GLY A 50 -19.35 -14.01 2.10
CA GLY A 50 -19.06 -13.97 3.54
C GLY A 50 -17.57 -14.05 3.89
N ILE A 51 -16.67 -13.96 2.91
CA ILE A 51 -15.23 -13.92 3.20
C ILE A 51 -14.89 -12.60 3.92
N PRO A 52 -14.20 -12.64 5.08
CA PRO A 52 -13.84 -11.43 5.81
C PRO A 52 -12.93 -10.50 4.99
N ILE A 53 -13.16 -9.19 5.11
CA ILE A 53 -12.34 -8.16 4.45
C ILE A 53 -10.87 -8.29 4.80
N GLN A 54 -10.55 -8.72 6.02
CA GLN A 54 -9.18 -8.96 6.48
C GLN A 54 -8.45 -10.05 5.67
N GLU A 55 -9.18 -11.06 5.19
CA GLU A 55 -8.58 -12.09 4.31
C GLU A 55 -8.40 -11.57 2.88
N ILE A 56 -9.34 -10.76 2.40
CA ILE A 56 -9.25 -10.08 1.10
C ILE A 56 -8.11 -9.05 1.10
N LEU A 57 -7.82 -8.41 2.23
CA LEU A 57 -6.67 -7.53 2.37
C LEU A 57 -5.34 -8.27 2.12
N LYS A 58 -5.23 -9.56 2.47
CA LYS A 58 -4.04 -10.37 2.17
C LYS A 58 -3.91 -10.71 0.68
N LEU A 59 -5.04 -10.84 -0.03
CA LEU A 59 -5.03 -10.91 -1.50
C LEU A 59 -4.48 -9.63 -2.12
N CYS A 60 -4.64 -8.48 -1.47
CA CYS A 60 -4.12 -7.22 -1.99
C CYS A 60 -2.59 -7.22 -2.11
N ASP A 61 -1.87 -7.68 -1.09
CA ASP A 61 -0.40 -7.78 -1.16
C ASP A 61 0.03 -8.75 -2.26
N LEU A 62 -0.63 -9.90 -2.34
CA LEU A 62 -0.35 -10.89 -3.36
C LEU A 62 -0.66 -10.33 -4.75
N HIS A 63 -1.83 -9.77 -5.00
CA HIS A 63 -2.17 -9.20 -6.29
C HIS A 63 -1.24 -8.03 -6.62
N VAL A 64 -0.86 -7.15 -5.69
CA VAL A 64 0.08 -6.05 -6.00
C VAL A 64 1.45 -6.63 -6.36
N ALA A 65 1.95 -7.63 -5.64
CA ALA A 65 3.22 -8.28 -5.95
C ALA A 65 3.21 -9.04 -7.30
N LEU A 66 2.07 -9.62 -7.66
CA LEU A 66 1.87 -10.31 -8.93
C LEU A 66 1.71 -9.32 -10.08
N PHE A 67 0.84 -8.33 -9.90
CA PHE A 67 0.49 -7.32 -10.88
C PHE A 67 1.54 -6.24 -11.03
N ARG A 68 2.43 -6.00 -10.07
CA ARG A 68 3.54 -5.04 -10.24
C ARG A 68 4.33 -5.37 -11.50
N ASP A 69 4.66 -6.62 -11.75
CA ASP A 69 5.37 -7.03 -12.97
C ASP A 69 4.53 -6.81 -14.24
N PHE A 70 3.21 -6.99 -14.16
CA PHE A 70 2.28 -6.74 -15.28
C PHE A 70 1.99 -5.24 -15.51
N LEU A 71 1.92 -4.45 -14.45
CA LEU A 71 1.61 -3.02 -14.44
C LEU A 71 2.83 -2.18 -14.79
N VAL A 72 4.06 -2.66 -14.50
CA VAL A 72 5.31 -2.03 -14.97
C VAL A 72 5.34 -1.95 -16.50
N SER A 73 4.71 -2.89 -17.21
CA SER A 73 4.57 -2.83 -18.68
C SER A 73 3.50 -1.85 -19.17
N ARG A 74 2.65 -1.34 -18.28
CA ARG A 74 1.55 -0.42 -18.55
C ARG A 74 1.83 0.91 -17.87
N GLU A 75 2.80 1.64 -18.40
CA GLU A 75 2.93 3.05 -18.04
C GLU A 75 1.59 3.75 -18.27
N LEU A 76 1.16 4.59 -17.31
CA LEU A 76 0.14 5.60 -17.54
C LEU A 76 0.71 6.73 -18.40
N SER A 77 1.31 6.36 -19.53
CA SER A 77 1.80 7.27 -20.54
C SER A 77 0.58 7.84 -21.26
N ASN A 78 0.51 9.17 -21.36
CA ASN A 78 -0.59 9.98 -21.93
C ASN A 78 -1.62 10.56 -20.95
N ILE A 79 -1.29 10.79 -19.67
CA ILE A 79 -2.13 11.67 -18.84
C ILE A 79 -1.99 13.12 -19.33
N PRO A 80 -3.09 13.81 -19.71
CA PRO A 80 -3.02 15.20 -20.14
C PRO A 80 -2.49 16.13 -19.04
N LYS A 81 -1.74 17.16 -19.43
CA LYS A 81 -1.25 18.17 -18.50
C LYS A 81 -2.41 18.86 -17.79
N GLY A 82 -2.32 18.97 -16.46
CA GLY A 82 -3.36 19.57 -15.61
C GLY A 82 -4.51 18.62 -15.25
N HIS A 83 -4.47 17.37 -15.72
CA HIS A 83 -5.45 16.37 -15.32
C HIS A 83 -5.28 16.02 -13.82
N PRO A 84 -6.36 15.89 -13.01
CA PRO A 84 -6.26 15.60 -11.57
C PRO A 84 -5.44 14.36 -11.23
N LEU A 85 -5.46 13.35 -12.10
CA LEU A 85 -4.64 12.14 -11.94
C LEU A 85 -3.13 12.42 -11.99
N GLU A 86 -2.69 13.40 -12.80
CA GLU A 86 -1.28 13.83 -12.84
C GLU A 86 -0.82 14.33 -11.47
N LEU A 87 -1.67 15.13 -10.81
CA LEU A 87 -1.39 15.63 -9.46
C LEU A 87 -1.28 14.48 -8.46
N LEU A 88 -2.23 13.54 -8.46
CA LEU A 88 -2.22 12.41 -7.54
C LEU A 88 -0.99 11.51 -7.73
N LEU A 89 -0.54 11.31 -8.97
CA LEU A 89 0.69 10.56 -9.25
C LEU A 89 1.93 11.29 -8.73
N LYS A 90 2.05 12.60 -8.95
CA LYS A 90 3.15 13.40 -8.39
C LYS A 90 3.16 13.41 -6.87
N GLU A 91 1.99 13.43 -6.24
CA GLU A 91 1.88 13.30 -4.79
C GLU A 91 2.36 11.92 -4.31
N ASN A 92 2.02 10.84 -5.02
CA ASN A 92 2.55 9.51 -4.72
C ASN A 92 4.08 9.45 -4.82
N GLU A 93 4.66 10.02 -5.88
CA GLU A 93 6.13 10.09 -6.03
C GLU A 93 6.79 10.88 -4.91
N TYR A 94 6.18 12.00 -4.50
CA TYR A 94 6.66 12.81 -3.40
C TYR A 94 6.63 12.06 -2.06
N LEU A 95 5.51 11.40 -1.76
CA LEU A 95 5.35 10.58 -0.56
C LEU A 95 6.34 9.40 -0.54
N LEU A 96 6.57 8.77 -1.70
CA LEU A 96 7.54 7.68 -1.83
C LEU A 96 8.96 8.15 -1.49
N LYS A 97 9.39 9.29 -2.04
CA LYS A 97 10.70 9.88 -1.71
C LYS A 97 10.84 10.18 -0.22
N GLY A 98 9.78 10.67 0.42
CA GLY A 98 9.77 10.89 1.87
C GLY A 98 9.93 9.58 2.66
N ALA A 99 9.25 8.51 2.25
CA ALA A 99 9.38 7.19 2.87
C ALA A 99 10.77 6.58 2.68
N GLU A 100 11.37 6.74 1.49
CA GLU A 100 12.74 6.31 1.21
C GLU A 100 13.76 7.09 2.07
N ALA A 101 13.61 8.41 2.18
CA ALA A 101 14.45 9.23 3.04
C ALA A 101 14.34 8.82 4.52
N LEU A 102 13.13 8.53 5.00
CA LEU A 102 12.90 8.02 6.34
C LEU A 102 13.67 6.72 6.59
N ASN A 103 13.62 5.79 5.64
CA ASN A 103 14.37 4.52 5.73
C ASN A 103 15.88 4.75 5.77
N ILE A 104 16.41 5.65 4.92
CA ILE A 104 17.84 5.99 4.91
C ILE A 104 18.27 6.56 6.26
N TYR A 105 17.51 7.51 6.82
CA TYR A 105 17.85 8.10 8.11
C TYR A 105 17.73 7.11 9.27
N ALA A 106 16.72 6.24 9.27
CA ALA A 106 16.59 5.17 10.26
C ALA A 106 17.78 4.20 10.21
N MET A 107 18.20 3.79 9.00
CA MET A 107 19.39 2.96 8.81
C MET A 107 20.67 3.69 9.28
N ALA A 108 20.82 4.98 9.00
CA ALA A 108 21.95 5.76 9.49
C ALA A 108 21.95 5.84 11.02
N LEU A 109 20.78 6.01 11.65
CA LEU A 109 20.63 6.08 13.11
C LEU A 109 21.14 4.81 13.79
N THR A 110 20.86 3.61 13.23
CA THR A 110 21.38 2.33 13.76
C THR A 110 22.91 2.25 13.77
N LYS A 111 23.58 2.99 12.89
CA LYS A 111 25.03 2.96 12.70
C LYS A 111 25.75 4.15 13.35
N ALA A 112 25.01 5.11 13.91
CA ALA A 112 25.56 6.34 14.46
C ALA A 112 26.27 6.07 15.80
N PHE A 113 27.49 6.58 15.95
CA PHE A 113 28.35 6.35 17.13
C PHE A 113 28.38 7.54 18.09
N GLY A 114 27.98 8.74 17.66
CA GLY A 114 28.01 9.97 18.47
C GLY A 114 26.62 10.55 18.78
N ASP A 115 26.47 11.15 19.95
CA ASP A 115 25.20 11.74 20.40
C ASP A 115 24.74 12.92 19.51
N ASP A 116 25.67 13.74 19.02
CA ASP A 116 25.33 14.88 18.16
C ASP A 116 24.88 14.43 16.76
N GLU A 117 25.50 13.38 16.22
CA GLU A 117 25.07 12.73 14.97
C GLU A 117 23.67 12.13 15.12
N ARG A 118 23.41 11.41 16.22
CA ARG A 118 22.09 10.85 16.53
C ARG A 118 21.02 11.93 16.67
N LYS A 119 21.31 13.03 17.37
CA LYS A 119 20.40 14.18 17.48
C LYS A 119 20.08 14.80 16.11
N SER A 120 21.10 14.97 15.27
CA SER A 120 20.91 15.50 13.91
C SER A 120 20.03 14.57 13.06
N LEU A 121 20.30 13.27 13.06
CA LEU A 121 19.51 12.28 12.33
C LEU A 121 18.06 12.22 12.82
N TYR A 122 17.88 12.27 14.14
CA TYR A 122 16.57 12.32 14.76
C TYR A 122 15.78 13.58 14.33
N SER A 123 16.44 14.75 14.26
CA SER A 123 15.80 15.96 13.74
C SER A 123 15.35 15.76 12.29
N SER A 124 16.21 15.22 11.42
CA SER A 124 15.86 14.94 10.03
C SER A 124 14.69 13.96 9.89
N ILE A 125 14.66 12.89 10.70
CA ILE A 125 13.54 11.94 10.75
C ILE A 125 12.25 12.66 11.14
N ARG A 126 12.29 13.51 12.18
CA ARG A 126 11.13 14.28 12.64
C ARG A 126 10.61 15.22 11.55
N ASP A 127 11.50 15.90 10.83
CA ASP A 127 11.13 16.81 9.75
C ASP A 127 10.45 16.07 8.58
N VAL A 128 11.03 14.95 8.13
CA VAL A 128 10.45 14.08 7.10
C VAL A 128 9.09 13.55 7.55
N LEU A 129 8.96 13.07 8.78
CA LEU A 129 7.69 12.57 9.31
C LEU A 129 6.62 13.66 9.35
N ASN A 130 6.98 14.86 9.80
CA ASN A 130 6.07 16.00 9.84
C ASN A 130 5.54 16.34 8.44
N ASP A 131 6.40 16.28 7.44
CA ASP A 131 6.01 16.49 6.06
C ASP A 131 5.11 15.37 5.52
N LEU A 132 5.44 14.10 5.80
CA LEU A 132 4.65 12.94 5.42
C LEU A 132 3.23 12.96 6.02
N ARG A 133 2.92 13.75 7.06
CA ARG A 133 1.55 13.94 7.56
C ARG A 133 0.58 14.41 6.47
N LYS A 134 1.09 15.06 5.42
CA LYS A 134 0.33 15.47 4.23
C LYS A 134 -0.32 14.29 3.50
N ILE A 135 0.13 13.05 3.73
CA ILE A 135 -0.51 11.83 3.17
C ILE A 135 -2.00 11.75 3.48
N ARG A 136 -2.45 12.28 4.64
CA ARG A 136 -3.87 12.33 5.00
C ARG A 136 -4.69 13.15 4.02
N ILE A 137 -4.12 14.24 3.49
CA ILE A 137 -4.78 15.10 2.51
C ILE A 137 -4.86 14.35 1.17
N HIS A 138 -3.79 13.66 0.78
CA HIS A 138 -3.76 12.84 -0.41
C HIS A 138 -4.82 11.72 -0.38
N TYR A 139 -4.87 10.93 0.70
CA TYR A 139 -5.90 9.91 0.90
C TYR A 139 -7.30 10.49 0.87
N ARG A 140 -7.54 11.64 1.53
CA ARG A 140 -8.84 12.31 1.48
C ARG A 140 -9.26 12.69 0.06
N LYS A 141 -8.34 13.13 -0.81
CA LYS A 141 -8.65 13.41 -2.22
C LYS A 141 -9.14 12.16 -2.93
N ILE A 142 -8.45 11.03 -2.76
CA ILE A 142 -8.85 9.75 -3.36
C ILE A 142 -10.22 9.31 -2.83
N GLN A 143 -10.39 9.32 -1.51
CA GLN A 143 -11.63 8.94 -0.83
C GLN A 143 -12.82 9.78 -1.26
N MET A 144 -12.66 11.10 -1.41
CA MET A 144 -13.78 11.98 -1.72
C MET A 144 -14.02 12.17 -3.23
N LEU A 145 -12.98 12.05 -4.06
CA LEU A 145 -13.08 12.36 -5.49
C LEU A 145 -13.12 11.13 -6.38
N ILE A 146 -12.55 9.99 -5.96
CA ILE A 146 -12.46 8.77 -6.77
C ILE A 146 -13.43 7.70 -6.28
N PHE A 147 -13.37 7.36 -4.99
CA PHE A 147 -14.18 6.25 -4.45
C PHE A 147 -15.68 6.36 -4.75
N PRO A 148 -16.34 7.54 -4.64
CA PRO A 148 -17.77 7.63 -4.92
C PRO A 148 -18.13 7.27 -6.37
N TYR A 149 -17.22 7.46 -7.33
CA TYR A 149 -17.44 7.09 -8.72
C TYR A 149 -17.23 5.58 -8.96
N LEU A 150 -16.37 4.93 -8.18
CA LEU A 150 -16.21 3.47 -8.20
C LEU A 150 -17.44 2.81 -7.58
N GLU A 151 -17.88 3.31 -6.43
CA GLU A 151 -19.03 2.77 -5.69
C GLU A 151 -20.34 2.91 -6.48
N ARG A 152 -20.57 4.05 -7.15
CA ARG A 152 -21.71 4.24 -8.07
C ARG A 152 -21.72 3.24 -9.23
N ARG A 153 -20.57 2.68 -9.60
CA ARG A 153 -20.45 1.62 -10.62
C ARG A 153 -20.49 0.21 -10.02
N GLY A 154 -20.83 0.09 -8.74
CA GLY A 154 -20.90 -1.19 -8.03
C GLY A 154 -19.56 -1.75 -7.58
N ILE A 155 -18.47 -0.98 -7.69
CA ILE A 155 -17.14 -1.37 -7.23
C ILE A 155 -16.93 -0.79 -5.82
N THR A 156 -17.35 -1.54 -4.80
CA THR A 156 -17.25 -1.11 -3.39
C THR A 156 -16.10 -1.79 -2.63
N ALA A 157 -15.63 -2.93 -3.12
CA ALA A 157 -14.54 -3.67 -2.49
C ALA A 157 -13.22 -2.86 -2.49
N VAL A 158 -12.84 -2.28 -3.63
CA VAL A 158 -11.59 -1.51 -3.78
C VAL A 158 -11.52 -0.31 -2.81
N PRO A 159 -12.50 0.60 -2.75
CA PRO A 159 -12.53 1.66 -1.74
C PRO A 159 -12.35 1.15 -0.31
N ARG A 160 -13.05 0.06 0.04
CA ARG A 160 -13.03 -0.51 1.39
C ARG A 160 -11.67 -1.11 1.75
N VAL A 161 -11.03 -1.80 0.80
CA VAL A 161 -9.68 -2.37 0.95
C VAL A 161 -8.65 -1.26 1.09
N LEU A 162 -8.69 -0.25 0.20
CA LEU A 162 -7.75 0.87 0.24
C LEU A 162 -7.87 1.68 1.53
N TRP A 163 -9.10 1.92 2.02
CA TRP A 163 -9.30 2.58 3.31
C TRP A 163 -8.63 1.79 4.46
N GLY A 164 -8.76 0.47 4.48
CA GLY A 164 -8.08 -0.37 5.47
C GLY A 164 -6.56 -0.16 5.47
N ARG A 165 -5.94 -0.08 4.29
CA ARG A 165 -4.49 0.18 4.15
C ARG A 165 -4.10 1.58 4.58
N GLU A 166 -4.91 2.57 4.23
CA GLU A 166 -4.70 3.95 4.67
C GLU A 166 -4.72 4.03 6.20
N ASP A 167 -5.64 3.35 6.87
CA ASP A 167 -5.71 3.32 8.33
C ASP A 167 -4.46 2.66 8.96
N GLU A 168 -4.01 1.53 8.41
CA GLU A 168 -2.76 0.87 8.85
C GLU A 168 -1.55 1.82 8.77
N VAL A 169 -1.42 2.57 7.66
CA VAL A 169 -0.34 3.56 7.48
C VAL A 169 -0.46 4.67 8.52
N ILE A 170 -1.67 5.20 8.74
CA ILE A 170 -1.89 6.26 9.74
C ILE A 170 -1.59 5.79 11.16
N VAL A 171 -1.95 4.55 11.51
CA VAL A 171 -1.62 3.96 12.82
C VAL A 171 -0.11 3.83 12.97
N LYS A 172 0.60 3.27 11.97
CA LYS A 172 2.07 3.14 11.98
C LYS A 172 2.76 4.49 12.13
N MET A 173 2.32 5.51 11.38
CA MET A 173 2.85 6.86 11.50
C MET A 173 2.66 7.45 12.90
N ARG A 174 1.47 7.27 13.50
CA ARG A 174 1.20 7.74 14.88
C ARG A 174 2.10 7.04 15.89
N SER A 175 2.28 5.73 15.76
CA SER A 175 3.18 4.98 16.63
C SER A 175 4.61 5.49 16.52
N LEU A 176 5.11 5.71 15.29
CA LEU A 176 6.44 6.26 15.07
C LEU A 176 6.60 7.68 15.65
N PHE A 177 5.59 8.54 15.53
CA PHE A 177 5.62 9.84 16.19
C PHE A 177 5.73 9.74 17.71
N ARG A 178 5.01 8.81 18.33
CA ARG A 178 5.09 8.60 19.79
C ARG A 178 6.47 8.10 20.22
N LEU A 179 7.05 7.17 19.46
CA LEU A 179 8.41 6.66 19.69
C LEU A 179 9.45 7.77 19.56
N MET A 180 9.26 8.67 18.59
CA MET A 180 10.09 9.86 18.50
C MET A 180 9.91 10.68 19.78
N ASP A 181 8.70 11.09 20.15
CA ASP A 181 8.48 11.99 21.28
C ASP A 181 8.95 11.44 22.65
N SER A 182 9.07 10.12 22.82
CA SER A 182 9.64 9.50 24.02
C SER A 182 11.17 9.53 24.12
N MET A 183 11.88 9.99 23.09
CA MET A 183 13.36 10.03 22.99
C MET A 183 14.05 8.68 23.26
N ASP A 184 13.35 7.56 23.07
CA ASP A 184 13.95 6.22 23.23
C ASP A 184 14.67 5.81 21.94
N TYR A 185 15.96 6.15 21.87
CA TYR A 185 16.79 5.98 20.68
C TYR A 185 16.96 4.52 20.23
N GLN A 186 16.76 3.53 21.11
CA GLN A 186 16.96 2.12 20.77
C GLN A 186 15.74 1.46 20.13
N GLU A 187 14.55 2.01 20.32
CA GLU A 187 13.30 1.42 19.82
C GLU A 187 12.95 1.90 18.41
N ILE A 188 13.40 3.10 18.04
CA ILE A 188 13.20 3.70 16.70
C ILE A 188 13.98 2.95 15.60
N SER A 189 15.01 2.19 16.00
CA SER A 189 15.96 1.55 15.10
C SER A 189 15.58 0.11 14.72
N LYS A 190 14.44 -0.41 15.22
CA LYS A 190 13.89 -1.74 14.91
C LYS A 190 12.72 -1.62 13.96
#